data_AF-A0A3E3EF74-F1
#
_entry.id   AF-A0A3E3EF74-F1
#
_cell.length_a   1.000
_cell.length_b   1.000
_cell.length_c   1.000
_cell.angle_alpha   90.00
_cell.angle_beta   90.00
_cell.angle_gamma   90.00
#
_symmetry.space_group_name_H-M   'P 1'
#
loop_
_entity.id
_entity.type
_entity.pdbx_description
1 polymer ?
#
loop_
_entity_poly.entity_id
_entity_poly.type
_entity_poly.pdbx_seq_one_letter_code
_entity_poly.pdbx_strand_id
1 'polypeptide(L)'
;MMKLLARYHHRVINPDTGNLEITFAISDYNSKANTEELEKELYSLEIKKPRSKRSLNQNAYLWSLIHELALKMDEDDLDVYIKLLNESKAKYEVLKVLSEAENDLKKCFRVVKLIKYDVNKDYAYFQCYYGSSTFTTDEMNKLIDTAISWCNELNIPTLEGDIYGM
;
A
#
# COMPACT_ATOMS: atom_id res chain seq x y z
N MET A 1 9.64 10.96 9.06
CA MET A 1 8.29 11.45 8.69
C MET A 1 7.40 11.29 9.91
N MET A 2 7.03 12.39 10.56
CA MET A 2 6.16 12.36 11.74
C MET A 2 4.72 12.06 11.32
N LYS A 3 4.08 11.09 11.97
CA LYS A 3 2.68 10.73 11.71
C LYS A 3 1.83 11.07 12.93
N LEU A 4 0.83 11.92 12.73
CA LEU A 4 -0.12 12.36 13.75
C LEU A 4 -1.52 11.86 13.40
N LEU A 5 -2.19 11.19 14.34
CA LEU A 5 -3.61 10.87 14.24
C LEU A 5 -4.39 12.01 14.88
N ALA A 6 -4.98 12.85 14.06
CA ALA A 6 -5.67 14.04 14.52
C ALA A 6 -7.05 14.17 13.87
N ARG A 7 -8.03 14.64 14.65
CA ARG A 7 -9.38 14.94 14.17
C ARG A 7 -9.43 16.39 13.73
N TYR A 8 -9.87 16.64 12.49
CA TYR A 8 -10.13 18.01 12.04
C TYR A 8 -11.09 18.70 13.00
N HIS A 9 -10.70 19.87 13.51
CA HIS A 9 -11.53 20.64 14.42
C HIS A 9 -12.24 21.77 13.68
N HIS A 10 -11.50 22.72 13.11
CA HIS A 10 -12.02 23.87 12.36
C HIS A 10 -10.89 24.58 11.59
N ARG A 11 -11.26 25.58 10.79
CA ARG A 11 -10.33 26.51 10.13
C ARG A 11 -10.68 27.96 10.50
N VAL A 12 -9.67 28.81 10.65
CA VAL A 12 -9.81 30.24 10.97
C VAL A 12 -8.95 31.05 10.02
N ILE A 13 -9.41 32.23 9.60
CA ILE A 13 -8.55 33.21 8.96
C ILE A 13 -8.07 34.15 10.05
N ASN A 14 -6.78 34.20 10.28
CA ASN A 14 -6.16 35.09 11.24
C ASN A 14 -6.35 36.54 10.75
N PRO A 15 -7.09 37.40 11.48
CA PRO A 15 -7.45 38.73 11.00
C PRO A 15 -6.25 39.67 10.88
N ASP A 16 -5.18 39.44 11.65
CA ASP A 16 -4.00 40.31 11.66
C ASP A 16 -3.01 39.96 10.56
N THR A 17 -2.87 38.66 10.24
CA THR A 17 -1.92 38.18 9.24
C THR A 17 -2.57 37.84 7.89
N GLY A 18 -3.90 37.67 7.86
CA GLY A 18 -4.65 37.18 6.71
C GLY A 18 -4.45 35.68 6.42
N ASN A 19 -3.65 34.97 7.23
CA ASN A 19 -3.32 33.57 6.99
C ASN A 19 -4.48 32.65 7.35
N LEU A 20 -4.66 31.58 6.56
CA LEU A 20 -5.58 30.50 6.88
C LEU A 20 -4.90 29.51 7.84
N GLU A 21 -5.46 29.38 9.03
CA GLU A 21 -5.04 28.42 10.05
C GLU A 21 -6.02 27.24 10.07
N ILE A 22 -5.49 26.02 10.17
CA ILE A 22 -6.27 24.78 10.25
C ILE A 22 -5.92 24.07 11.55
N THR A 23 -6.91 23.80 12.38
CA THR A 23 -6.73 23.20 13.70
C THR A 23 -7.18 21.75 13.72
N PHE A 24 -6.34 20.89 14.29
CA PHE A 24 -6.65 19.48 14.54
C PHE A 24 -6.55 19.16 16.03
N ALA A 25 -7.46 18.31 16.53
CA ALA A 25 -7.43 17.79 17.89
C ALA A 25 -6.78 16.41 17.93
N ILE A 26 -5.75 16.25 18.77
CA ILE A 26 -5.03 14.98 18.96
C ILE A 26 -5.44 14.37 20.30
N SER A 27 -6.04 13.18 20.25
CA SER A 27 -6.52 12.49 21.46
C SER A 27 -5.65 11.30 21.87
N ASP A 28 -4.91 10.68 20.95
CA ASP A 28 -4.08 9.50 21.26
C ASP A 28 -2.71 9.87 21.85
N TYR A 29 -2.22 9.00 22.75
CA TYR A 29 -0.99 9.24 23.51
C TYR A 29 0.26 9.28 22.62
N ASN A 30 0.37 8.40 21.64
CA ASN A 30 1.53 8.33 20.75
C ASN A 30 1.65 9.59 19.88
N SER A 31 0.56 10.10 19.33
CA SER A 31 0.58 11.34 18.55
C SER A 31 0.83 12.57 19.41
N LYS A 32 0.44 12.56 20.69
CA LYS A 32 0.79 13.65 21.63
C LYS A 32 2.30 13.73 21.85
N ALA A 33 2.96 12.61 22.13
CA ALA A 33 4.41 12.59 22.31
C ALA A 33 5.13 13.12 21.07
N ASN A 34 4.68 12.74 19.87
CA ASN A 34 5.25 13.22 18.62
C ASN A 34 5.12 14.74 18.43
N THR A 35 4.11 15.40 19.02
CA THR A 35 3.98 16.87 18.89
C THR A 35 4.97 17.67 19.72
N GLU A 36 5.69 17.05 20.67
CA GLU A 36 6.69 17.74 21.48
C GLU A 36 7.91 18.19 20.65
N GLU A 37 8.13 17.57 19.48
CA GLU A 37 9.22 17.88 18.55
C GLU A 37 8.87 19.03 17.57
N LEU A 38 7.66 19.61 17.64
CA LEU A 38 7.23 20.67 16.73
C LEU A 38 7.77 22.05 17.16
N GLU A 39 8.48 22.70 16.26
CA GLU A 39 8.99 24.06 16.43
C GLU A 39 8.29 25.07 15.51
N LYS A 40 8.55 26.37 15.69
CA LYS A 40 7.97 27.43 14.84
C LYS A 40 8.72 27.54 13.50
N GLU A 41 8.64 26.48 12.71
CA GLU A 41 9.30 26.36 11.41
C GLU A 41 8.32 26.00 10.27
N LEU A 42 8.83 26.00 9.04
CA LEU A 42 8.05 25.64 7.86
C LEU A 42 8.06 24.12 7.65
N TYR A 43 6.88 23.50 7.67
CA TYR A 43 6.70 22.06 7.43
C TYR A 43 5.90 21.79 6.15
N SER A 44 6.23 20.68 5.47
CA SER A 44 5.36 20.09 4.45
C SER A 44 4.37 19.13 5.12
N LEU A 45 3.07 19.37 4.95
CA LEU A 45 2.00 18.58 5.57
C LEU A 45 1.26 17.74 4.53
N GLU A 46 1.10 16.44 4.81
CA GLU A 46 0.27 15.54 4.03
C GLU A 46 -0.91 15.03 4.86
N ILE A 47 -2.14 15.41 4.47
CA ILE A 47 -3.36 15.03 5.19
C ILE A 47 -4.02 13.85 4.48
N LYS A 48 -3.98 12.68 5.14
CA LYS A 48 -4.64 11.44 4.67
C LYS A 48 -5.63 10.95 5.71
N LYS A 49 -6.77 10.42 5.25
CA LYS A 49 -7.68 9.71 6.15
C LYS A 49 -6.97 8.46 6.70
N PRO A 50 -7.01 8.20 8.01
CA PRO A 50 -6.39 7.01 8.58
C PRO A 50 -7.10 5.75 8.06
N ARG A 51 -6.31 4.72 7.70
CA ARG A 51 -6.87 3.40 7.37
C ARG A 51 -7.38 2.72 8.63
N SER A 52 -8.42 1.91 8.49
CA SER A 52 -8.96 1.11 9.59
C SER A 52 -7.89 0.13 10.10
N LYS A 53 -7.93 -0.17 11.41
CA LYS A 53 -7.06 -1.20 12.01
C LYS A 53 -7.22 -2.55 11.30
N ARG A 54 -8.45 -2.89 10.88
CA ARG A 54 -8.76 -4.09 10.09
C ARG A 54 -7.96 -4.16 8.78
N SER A 55 -7.90 -3.08 8.01
CA SER A 55 -7.13 -3.05 6.75
C SER A 55 -5.62 -3.14 6.97
N LEU A 56 -5.10 -2.52 8.04
CA LEU A 56 -3.68 -2.63 8.40
C LEU A 56 -3.32 -4.07 8.80
N ASN A 57 -4.18 -4.72 9.58
CA ASN A 57 -4.01 -6.10 9.98
C ASN A 57 -4.08 -7.05 8.77
N GLN A 58 -5.00 -6.81 7.82
CA GLN A 58 -5.10 -7.58 6.57
C GLN A 58 -3.84 -7.48 5.72
N ASN A 59 -3.26 -6.28 5.57
CA ASN A 59 -2.02 -6.11 4.81
C ASN A 59 -0.83 -6.78 5.51
N ALA A 60 -0.69 -6.61 6.83
CA ALA A 60 0.34 -7.29 7.59
C ALA A 60 0.20 -8.82 7.48
N TYR A 61 -1.03 -9.33 7.56
CA TYR A 61 -1.32 -10.75 7.43
C TYR A 61 -0.97 -11.29 6.04
N LEU A 62 -1.39 -10.59 4.97
CA LEU A 62 -1.04 -10.96 3.61
C LEU A 62 0.47 -11.10 3.43
N TRP A 63 1.26 -10.13 3.91
CA TRP A 63 2.72 -10.20 3.79
C TRP A 63 3.32 -11.35 4.60
N SER A 64 2.74 -11.70 5.76
CA SER A 64 3.18 -12.89 6.50
C SER A 64 2.93 -14.19 5.74
N LEU A 65 1.77 -14.33 5.08
CA LEU A 65 1.47 -15.50 4.24
C LEU A 65 2.40 -15.58 3.03
N ILE A 66 2.65 -14.44 2.37
CA ILE A 66 3.58 -14.36 1.24
C ILE A 66 4.97 -14.81 1.66
N HIS A 67 5.44 -14.38 2.83
CA HIS A 67 6.76 -14.74 3.32
C HIS A 67 6.89 -16.24 3.59
N GLU A 68 5.89 -16.85 4.24
CA GLU A 68 5.88 -18.31 4.46
C GLU A 68 5.83 -19.09 3.14
N LEU A 69 5.03 -18.63 2.17
CA LEU A 69 4.98 -19.21 0.82
C LEU A 69 6.34 -19.10 0.12
N ALA A 70 6.98 -17.93 0.17
CA ALA A 70 8.29 -17.66 -0.41
C ALA A 70 9.36 -18.60 0.16
N LEU A 71 9.40 -18.75 1.49
CA LEU A 71 10.30 -19.71 2.16
C LEU A 71 10.05 -21.16 1.72
N LYS A 72 8.78 -21.55 1.53
CA LYS A 72 8.41 -22.91 1.14
C LYS A 72 8.72 -23.21 -0.33
N MET A 73 8.59 -22.19 -1.18
CA MET A 73 8.77 -22.29 -2.64
C MET A 73 10.22 -22.02 -3.07
N ASP A 74 11.09 -21.54 -2.16
CA ASP A 74 12.45 -21.07 -2.46
C ASP A 74 12.44 -19.94 -3.51
N GLU A 75 11.54 -18.97 -3.31
CA GLU A 75 11.36 -17.81 -4.18
C GLU A 75 11.38 -16.51 -3.37
N ASP A 76 11.57 -15.37 -4.04
CA ASP A 76 11.47 -14.06 -3.40
C ASP A 76 10.00 -13.71 -3.08
N ASP A 77 9.78 -13.03 -1.94
CA ASP A 77 8.46 -12.54 -1.50
C ASP A 77 7.73 -11.77 -2.62
N LEU A 78 8.47 -10.99 -3.40
CA LEU A 78 7.90 -10.19 -4.49
C LEU A 78 7.42 -11.06 -5.65
N ASP A 79 8.12 -12.15 -5.96
CA ASP A 79 7.73 -13.07 -7.04
C ASP A 79 6.48 -13.85 -6.64
N VAL A 80 6.41 -14.33 -5.40
CA VAL A 80 5.20 -14.95 -4.85
C VAL A 80 4.03 -13.95 -4.86
N TYR A 81 4.27 -12.69 -4.46
CA TYR A 81 3.24 -11.64 -4.53
C TYR A 81 2.72 -11.43 -5.95
N ILE A 82 3.59 -11.39 -6.96
CA ILE A 82 3.21 -11.26 -8.37
C ILE A 82 2.37 -12.45 -8.83
N LYS A 83 2.73 -13.66 -8.44
CA LYS A 83 1.97 -14.86 -8.80
C LYS A 83 0.59 -14.84 -8.16
N LEU A 84 0.48 -14.46 -6.89
CA LEU A 84 -0.81 -14.30 -6.20
C LEU A 84 -1.67 -13.21 -6.85
N LEU A 85 -1.09 -12.08 -7.26
CA LEU A 85 -1.82 -11.02 -7.98
C LEU A 85 -2.38 -11.50 -9.32
N ASN A 86 -1.66 -12.37 -10.02
CA ASN A 86 -2.14 -12.98 -11.27
C ASN A 86 -3.30 -13.94 -11.00
N GLU A 87 -3.16 -14.81 -10.00
CA GLU A 87 -4.17 -15.81 -9.66
C GLU A 87 -5.46 -15.16 -9.12
N SER A 88 -5.32 -14.15 -8.26
CA SER A 88 -6.45 -13.39 -7.71
C SER A 88 -7.11 -12.46 -8.74
N LYS A 89 -6.60 -12.43 -9.98
CA LYS A 89 -7.04 -11.53 -11.07
C LYS A 89 -7.07 -10.07 -10.63
N ALA A 90 -6.05 -9.65 -9.90
CA ALA A 90 -5.92 -8.26 -9.46
C ALA A 90 -5.87 -7.32 -10.69
N LYS A 91 -6.50 -6.15 -10.57
CA LYS A 91 -6.49 -5.16 -11.65
C LYS A 91 -5.07 -4.67 -11.88
N TYR A 92 -4.71 -4.60 -13.16
CA TYR A 92 -3.46 -4.02 -13.63
C TYR A 92 -3.74 -3.09 -14.81
N GLU A 93 -2.79 -2.22 -15.08
CA GLU A 93 -2.78 -1.41 -16.29
C GLU A 93 -1.65 -1.86 -17.21
N VAL A 94 -1.89 -1.78 -18.51
CA VAL A 94 -0.85 -2.00 -19.52
C VAL A 94 -0.45 -0.65 -20.07
N LEU A 95 0.77 -0.23 -19.79
CA LEU A 95 1.30 1.06 -20.24
C LEU A 95 2.31 0.86 -21.35
N LYS A 96 2.16 1.63 -22.43
CA LYS A 96 3.18 1.77 -23.48
C LYS A 96 4.01 3.00 -23.16
N VAL A 97 5.28 2.81 -22.83
CA VAL A 97 6.22 3.91 -22.53
C VAL A 97 7.55 3.67 -23.24
N LEU A 98 8.45 4.66 -23.20
CA LEU A 98 9.82 4.49 -23.64
C LEU A 98 10.48 3.34 -22.85
N SER A 99 11.26 2.50 -23.52
CA SER A 99 11.87 1.31 -22.92
C SER A 99 12.77 1.65 -21.71
N GLU A 100 13.39 2.82 -21.71
CA GLU A 100 14.23 3.33 -20.61
C GLU A 100 13.44 3.80 -19.38
N ALA A 101 12.14 4.07 -19.52
CA ALA A 101 11.29 4.59 -18.45
C ALA A 101 10.85 3.53 -17.42
N GLU A 102 11.36 2.28 -17.52
CA GLU A 102 11.04 1.20 -16.58
C GLU A 102 11.32 1.60 -15.12
N ASN A 103 12.46 2.26 -14.87
CA ASN A 103 12.84 2.68 -13.53
C ASN A 103 11.90 3.77 -12.97
N ASP A 104 11.36 4.62 -13.83
CA ASP A 104 10.38 5.63 -13.42
C ASP A 104 9.02 5.00 -13.15
N LEU A 105 8.62 3.99 -13.93
CA LEU A 105 7.43 3.19 -13.62
C LEU A 105 7.56 2.49 -12.27
N LYS A 106 8.73 1.94 -11.93
CA LYS A 106 8.98 1.29 -10.62
C LYS A 106 8.86 2.25 -9.42
N LYS A 107 8.98 3.56 -9.63
CA LYS A 107 8.73 4.57 -8.60
C LYS A 107 7.24 4.82 -8.38
N CYS A 108 6.42 4.62 -9.41
CA CYS A 108 4.98 4.87 -9.39
C CYS A 108 4.16 3.63 -9.03
N PHE A 109 4.61 2.45 -9.45
CA PHE A 109 3.90 1.18 -9.33
C PHE A 109 4.63 0.24 -8.38
N ARG A 110 3.88 -0.65 -7.72
CA ARG A 110 4.47 -1.64 -6.80
C ARG A 110 5.14 -2.78 -7.56
N VAL A 111 4.56 -3.16 -8.69
CA VAL A 111 5.08 -4.19 -9.59
C VAL A 111 5.03 -3.64 -11.00
N VAL A 112 6.15 -3.77 -11.72
CA VAL A 112 6.28 -3.44 -13.14
C VAL A 112 6.90 -4.65 -13.82
N LYS A 113 6.16 -5.26 -14.75
CA LYS A 113 6.60 -6.42 -15.52
C LYS A 113 6.62 -6.09 -17.00
N LEU A 114 7.77 -6.26 -17.64
CA LEU A 114 7.88 -6.13 -19.09
C LEU A 114 7.08 -7.25 -19.78
N ILE A 115 6.16 -6.87 -20.67
CA ILE A 115 5.39 -7.81 -21.50
C ILE A 115 6.12 -8.03 -22.83
N LYS A 116 6.42 -6.95 -23.54
CA LYS A 116 7.06 -6.98 -24.86
C LYS A 116 7.64 -5.62 -25.24
N TYR A 117 8.62 -5.66 -26.15
CA TYR A 117 9.09 -4.48 -26.87
C TYR A 117 8.24 -4.24 -28.12
N ASP A 118 8.17 -2.99 -28.55
CA ASP A 118 7.69 -2.60 -29.87
C ASP A 118 8.70 -3.01 -30.96
N VAL A 119 8.31 -2.96 -32.23
CA VAL A 119 9.11 -3.44 -33.38
C VAL A 119 10.51 -2.82 -33.40
N ASN A 120 10.62 -1.55 -33.05
CA ASN A 120 11.89 -0.80 -33.03
C ASN A 120 12.59 -0.80 -31.66
N LYS A 121 12.02 -1.44 -30.63
CA LYS A 121 12.49 -1.45 -29.24
C LYS A 121 12.61 -0.09 -28.53
N ASP A 122 12.22 1.01 -29.18
CA ASP A 122 12.16 2.34 -28.54
C ASP A 122 11.08 2.41 -27.46
N TYR A 123 9.99 1.66 -27.64
CA TYR A 123 8.88 1.56 -26.70
C TYR A 123 8.73 0.14 -26.17
N ALA A 124 8.28 0.04 -24.93
CA ALA A 124 7.97 -1.21 -24.26
C ALA A 124 6.57 -1.16 -23.64
N TYR A 125 5.94 -2.32 -23.60
CA TYR A 125 4.66 -2.54 -22.92
C TYR A 125 4.96 -3.15 -21.56
N PHE A 126 4.52 -2.46 -20.51
CA PHE A 126 4.66 -2.92 -19.13
C PHE A 126 3.30 -3.23 -18.54
N GLN A 127 3.20 -4.36 -17.86
CA GLN A 127 2.12 -4.68 -16.95
C GLN A 127 2.43 -4.07 -15.58
N CYS A 128 1.60 -3.14 -15.15
CA CYS A 128 1.82 -2.38 -13.94
C CYS A 128 0.71 -2.65 -12.93
N TYR A 129 1.09 -3.08 -11.73
CA TYR A 129 0.16 -3.23 -10.60
C TYR A 129 0.37 -2.09 -9.61
N TYR A 130 -0.72 -1.42 -9.27
CA TYR A 130 -0.75 -0.53 -8.12
C TYR A 130 -0.56 -1.34 -6.83
N GLY A 131 0.04 -0.73 -5.81
CA GLY A 131 0.23 -1.40 -4.53
C GLY A 131 -1.10 -1.72 -3.85
N SER A 132 -1.16 -2.76 -3.02
CA SER A 132 -2.34 -3.19 -2.23
C SER A 132 -3.05 -2.04 -1.49
N SER A 133 -2.35 -0.94 -1.25
CA SER A 133 -2.88 0.35 -0.83
C SER A 133 -4.04 0.94 -1.65
N THR A 134 -4.21 0.55 -2.92
CA THR A 134 -5.27 1.02 -3.82
C THR A 134 -6.39 0.01 -4.00
N PHE A 135 -6.28 -1.17 -3.38
CA PHE A 135 -7.25 -2.24 -3.55
C PHE A 135 -8.54 -1.90 -2.82
N THR A 136 -9.66 -2.23 -3.45
CA THR A 136 -10.95 -2.30 -2.76
C THR A 136 -10.94 -3.43 -1.73
N THR A 137 -11.85 -3.39 -0.76
CA THR A 137 -11.98 -4.45 0.25
C THR A 137 -12.14 -5.83 -0.38
N ASP A 138 -12.94 -5.94 -1.45
CA ASP A 138 -13.16 -7.21 -2.15
C ASP A 138 -11.90 -7.72 -2.87
N GLU A 139 -11.13 -6.83 -3.49
CA GLU A 139 -9.85 -7.18 -4.13
C GLU A 139 -8.83 -7.64 -3.10
N MET A 140 -8.78 -7.00 -1.92
CA MET A 140 -7.89 -7.40 -0.83
C MET A 140 -8.27 -8.75 -0.25
N ASN A 141 -9.57 -8.98 0.00
CA ASN A 141 -10.04 -10.26 0.54
C ASN A 141 -9.74 -11.40 -0.44
N LYS A 142 -10.04 -11.23 -1.74
CA LYS A 142 -9.73 -12.24 -2.78
C LYS A 142 -8.25 -12.59 -2.82
N LEU A 143 -7.37 -11.59 -2.70
CA LEU A 143 -5.94 -11.82 -2.69
C LEU A 143 -5.49 -12.62 -1.46
N ILE A 144 -6.02 -12.29 -0.27
CA ILE A 144 -5.75 -13.04 0.96
C ILE A 144 -6.29 -14.47 0.86
N ASP A 145 -7.52 -14.66 0.39
CA ASP A 145 -8.13 -15.99 0.23
C ASP A 145 -7.30 -16.86 -0.73
N THR A 146 -6.78 -16.27 -1.80
CA THR A 146 -5.88 -16.96 -2.74
C THR A 146 -4.58 -17.38 -2.04
N ALA A 147 -3.97 -16.50 -1.24
CA ALA A 147 -2.76 -16.82 -0.48
C ALA A 147 -3.00 -17.93 0.56
N ILE A 148 -4.14 -17.91 1.25
CA ILE A 148 -4.54 -18.96 2.20
C ILE A 148 -4.72 -20.30 1.47
N SER A 149 -5.36 -20.31 0.30
CA SER A 149 -5.51 -21.54 -0.51
C SER A 149 -4.16 -22.18 -0.80
N TRP A 150 -3.18 -21.38 -1.25
CA TRP A 150 -1.83 -21.86 -1.54
C TRP A 150 -1.10 -22.35 -0.29
N CYS A 151 -1.26 -21.66 0.84
CA CYS A 151 -0.71 -22.11 2.11
C CYS A 151 -1.28 -23.47 2.51
N ASN A 152 -2.60 -23.66 2.37
CA ASN A 152 -3.27 -24.92 2.68
C ASN A 152 -2.78 -26.05 1.76
N GLU A 153 -2.63 -25.80 0.45
CA GLU A 153 -2.08 -26.78 -0.50
C GLU A 153 -0.65 -27.22 -0.14
N LEU A 154 0.16 -26.29 0.38
CA LEU A 154 1.54 -26.53 0.80
C LEU A 154 1.68 -26.97 2.28
N ASN A 155 0.56 -27.20 2.97
CA ASN A 155 0.49 -27.54 4.39
C ASN A 155 1.19 -26.53 5.31
N ILE A 156 1.10 -25.25 4.96
CA ILE A 156 1.58 -24.13 5.78
C ILE A 156 0.45 -23.72 6.74
N PRO A 157 0.69 -23.70 8.06
CA PRO A 157 -0.29 -23.24 9.02
C PRO A 157 -0.69 -21.78 8.76
N THR A 158 -2.00 -21.53 8.63
CA THR A 158 -2.55 -20.18 8.52
C THR A 158 -3.34 -19.84 9.79
N LEU A 159 -3.50 -18.56 10.09
CA LEU A 159 -4.36 -18.13 11.20
C LEU A 159 -5.82 -18.33 10.77
N GLU A 160 -6.59 -19.12 11.53
CA GLU A 160 -8.00 -19.38 11.24
C GLU A 160 -8.82 -18.08 11.17
N GLY A 161 -9.76 -18.03 10.22
CA GLY A 161 -10.43 -16.81 9.70
C GLY A 161 -11.23 -15.95 10.69
N ASP A 162 -11.37 -16.35 11.95
CA ASP A 162 -12.16 -15.62 12.95
C ASP A 162 -11.50 -14.34 13.48
N ILE A 163 -10.19 -14.15 13.26
CA ILE A 163 -9.47 -12.96 13.74
C ILE A 163 -9.57 -11.75 12.80
N TYR A 164 -10.08 -11.94 11.57
CA TYR A 164 -10.19 -10.88 10.55
C TYR A 164 -11.63 -10.52 10.17
N GLY A 165 -12.63 -11.17 10.79
CA GLY A 165 -14.05 -10.85 10.74
C GLY A 165 -14.60 -10.85 9.31
N MET A 166 -14.81 -12.03 8.74
CA MET A 166 -15.72 -12.18 7.59
C MET A 166 -17.10 -11.61 7.91
#